data_AF-A0A955E6M7-F1
#
_entry.id   AF-A0A955E6M7-F1
#
_cell.length_a   1.000
_cell.length_b   1.000
_cell.length_c   1.000
_cell.angle_alpha   90.00
_cell.angle_beta   90.00
_cell.angle_gamma   90.00
#
_symmetry.space_group_name_H-M   'P 1'
#
loop_
_entity.id
_entity.type
_entity.pdbx_description
1 polymer ?
#
loop_
_entity_poly.entity_id
_entity_poly.type
_entity_poly.pdbx_seq_one_letter_code
_entity_poly.pdbx_strand_id
1 'polypeptide(L)'
;HSQMIRPFYWETTRYGEYSKPGEFVYDHPFQWGSRRIGPDLAREGVTNPNALWHYNHFKNPADVTQGSIMPRYPWLFEKKVNFDEIQGRVDAMAMLGVPYGDMVKAGAASEAAQAQALALAVSLEEQGGPSADQTWDTEVIAVIAYLQRLGTDLYATPAEAEPAESEVQP
;
A
#
# COMPACT_ATOMS: atom_id res chain seq x y z
N HIS A 1 7.16 -11.07 6.07
CA HIS A 1 6.25 -11.29 4.93
C HIS A 1 7.04 -11.15 3.65
N SER A 2 6.64 -11.81 2.57
CA SER A 2 7.21 -11.58 1.24
C SER A 2 6.22 -10.83 0.37
N GLN A 3 6.72 -10.12 -0.64
CA GLN A 3 5.89 -9.52 -1.70
C GLN A 3 6.41 -9.99 -3.06
N MET A 4 6.34 -11.30 -3.30
CA MET A 4 6.72 -11.90 -4.59
C MET A 4 6.10 -13.29 -4.69
N ILE A 5 5.03 -13.42 -5.47
CA ILE A 5 4.35 -14.68 -5.74
C ILE A 5 5.07 -15.39 -6.90
N ARG A 6 5.48 -16.63 -6.67
CA ARG A 6 6.18 -17.44 -7.67
C ARG A 6 5.17 -18.09 -8.62
N PRO A 7 5.55 -18.37 -9.89
CA PRO A 7 4.65 -18.95 -10.89
C PRO A 7 4.48 -20.48 -10.71
N PHE A 8 4.08 -20.89 -9.51
CA PHE A 8 3.70 -22.27 -9.20
C PHE A 8 2.21 -22.34 -8.91
N TYR A 9 1.56 -23.40 -9.39
CA TYR A 9 0.11 -23.60 -9.22
C TYR A 9 -0.38 -23.45 -7.77
N TRP A 10 0.37 -23.98 -6.81
CA TRP A 10 -0.01 -23.94 -5.40
C TRP A 10 0.19 -22.55 -4.77
N GLU A 11 1.09 -21.72 -5.31
CA GLU A 11 1.21 -20.32 -4.89
C GLU A 11 0.11 -19.48 -5.50
N THR A 12 -0.16 -19.66 -6.79
CA THR A 12 -1.17 -18.86 -7.47
C THR A 12 -2.59 -19.18 -6.97
N THR A 13 -2.86 -20.43 -6.64
CA THR A 13 -4.12 -20.82 -5.99
C THR A 13 -4.28 -20.19 -4.60
N ARG A 14 -3.17 -19.97 -3.88
CA ARG A 14 -3.20 -19.47 -2.51
C ARG A 14 -3.24 -17.94 -2.43
N TYR A 15 -2.48 -17.27 -3.29
CA TYR A 15 -2.22 -15.83 -3.20
C TYR A 15 -2.80 -15.04 -4.38
N GLY A 16 -3.19 -15.70 -5.47
CA GLY A 16 -3.64 -15.04 -6.70
C GLY A 16 -2.57 -15.03 -7.80
N GLU A 17 -2.74 -14.16 -8.80
CA GLU A 17 -1.85 -14.12 -9.97
C GLU A 17 -0.38 -13.92 -9.58
N TYR A 18 0.54 -14.61 -10.27
CA TYR A 18 1.97 -14.52 -9.95
C TYR A 18 2.51 -13.10 -10.17
N SER A 19 3.61 -12.76 -9.50
CA SER A 19 4.18 -11.41 -9.58
C SER A 19 4.88 -11.16 -10.90
N LYS A 20 4.63 -9.99 -11.50
CA LYS A 20 5.24 -9.53 -12.75
C LYS A 20 6.30 -8.47 -12.47
N PRO A 21 7.39 -8.40 -13.26
CA PRO A 21 8.45 -7.41 -13.06
C PRO A 21 7.96 -5.96 -13.08
N GLY A 22 6.94 -5.66 -13.90
CA GLY A 22 6.36 -4.32 -14.04
C GLY A 22 5.75 -3.77 -12.75
N GLU A 23 5.38 -4.63 -11.79
CA GLU A 23 4.76 -4.21 -10.53
C GLU A 23 5.75 -3.57 -9.56
N PHE A 24 7.05 -3.83 -9.75
CA PHE A 24 8.11 -3.40 -8.83
C PHE A 24 8.96 -2.25 -9.37
N VAL A 25 8.58 -1.68 -10.52
CA VAL A 25 9.36 -0.66 -11.23
C VAL A 25 9.59 0.58 -10.37
N TYR A 26 8.61 0.92 -9.51
CA TYR A 26 8.65 2.10 -8.65
C TYR A 26 9.05 1.80 -7.20
N ASP A 27 9.44 0.56 -6.89
CA ASP A 27 9.82 0.15 -5.53
C ASP A 27 11.30 0.44 -5.26
N HIS A 28 11.57 1.49 -4.48
CA HIS A 28 12.92 1.87 -4.07
C HIS A 28 13.05 1.90 -2.53
N PRO A 29 13.65 0.88 -1.88
CA PRO A 29 14.11 -0.40 -2.45
C PRO A 29 12.96 -1.42 -2.63
N PHE A 30 13.22 -2.45 -3.43
CA PHE A 30 12.30 -3.57 -3.65
C PHE A 30 11.90 -4.25 -2.33
N GLN A 31 10.65 -4.73 -2.25
CA GLN A 31 10.09 -5.39 -1.06
C GLN A 31 9.95 -6.92 -1.19
N TRP A 32 10.70 -7.54 -2.12
CA TRP A 32 10.69 -8.99 -2.26
C TRP A 32 11.18 -9.65 -0.98
N GLY A 33 10.42 -10.60 -0.48
CA GLY A 33 10.80 -11.30 0.74
C GLY A 33 11.78 -12.43 0.46
N SER A 34 12.71 -12.65 1.39
CA SER A 34 13.59 -13.81 1.40
C SER A 34 13.08 -14.95 2.29
N ARG A 35 12.09 -14.68 3.15
CA ARG A 35 11.50 -15.65 4.10
C ARG A 35 10.02 -15.38 4.35
N ARG A 36 9.24 -16.45 4.49
CA ARG A 36 7.82 -16.42 4.86
C ARG A 36 7.63 -17.01 6.26
N ILE A 37 7.45 -16.14 7.25
CA ILE A 37 6.93 -16.51 8.58
C ILE A 37 5.40 -16.34 8.57
N GLY A 38 4.94 -15.16 8.14
CA GLY A 38 3.56 -14.95 7.71
C GLY A 38 3.38 -15.13 6.19
N PRO A 39 2.13 -15.02 5.71
CA PRO A 39 1.79 -15.14 4.29
C PRO A 39 2.48 -14.11 3.37
N ASP A 40 2.46 -14.36 2.06
CA ASP A 40 2.85 -13.37 1.06
C ASP A 40 1.78 -12.26 0.98
N LEU A 41 2.20 -11.00 0.81
CA LEU A 41 1.32 -9.82 0.81
C LEU A 41 1.17 -9.17 -0.57
N ALA A 42 1.78 -9.71 -1.63
CA ALA A 42 1.79 -9.07 -2.96
C ALA A 42 0.38 -8.84 -3.56
N ARG A 43 -0.65 -9.48 -3.00
CA ARG A 43 -2.06 -9.39 -3.43
C ARG A 43 -3.00 -9.08 -2.28
N GLU A 44 -2.49 -8.55 -1.17
CA GLU A 44 -3.30 -8.29 0.03
C GLU A 44 -4.45 -7.32 -0.26
N GLY A 45 -4.20 -6.30 -1.09
CA GLY A 45 -5.21 -5.31 -1.48
C GLY A 45 -6.37 -5.88 -2.28
N VAL A 46 -6.16 -7.02 -2.96
CA VAL A 46 -7.20 -7.72 -3.73
C VAL A 46 -7.89 -8.78 -2.88
N THR A 47 -7.12 -9.51 -2.08
CA THR A 47 -7.62 -10.66 -1.31
C THR A 47 -8.36 -10.22 -0.05
N ASN A 48 -7.92 -9.13 0.58
CA ASN A 48 -8.46 -8.65 1.84
C ASN A 48 -8.46 -7.11 1.89
N PRO A 49 -9.36 -6.45 1.16
CA PRO A 49 -9.43 -4.99 1.12
C PRO A 49 -10.05 -4.37 2.38
N ASN A 50 -10.49 -5.16 3.36
CA ASN A 50 -11.24 -4.66 4.52
C ASN A 50 -10.33 -3.93 5.53
N ALA A 51 -10.52 -2.62 5.68
CA ALA A 51 -9.71 -1.78 6.55
C ALA A 51 -9.86 -2.16 8.04
N LEU A 52 -11.08 -2.48 8.48
CA LEU A 52 -11.33 -2.85 9.88
C LEU A 52 -10.63 -4.17 10.25
N TRP A 53 -10.59 -5.13 9.35
CA TRP A 53 -9.87 -6.39 9.54
C TRP A 53 -8.38 -6.11 9.78
N HIS A 54 -7.76 -5.29 8.92
CA HIS A 54 -6.34 -4.92 9.08
C HIS A 54 -6.10 -4.18 10.39
N TYR A 55 -6.94 -3.21 10.70
CA TYR A 55 -6.88 -2.44 11.95
C TYR A 55 -6.89 -3.37 13.18
N ASN A 56 -7.85 -4.30 13.24
CA ASN A 56 -7.95 -5.24 14.35
C ASN A 56 -6.79 -6.25 14.36
N HIS A 57 -6.35 -6.71 13.19
CA HIS A 57 -5.24 -7.62 13.07
C HIS A 57 -3.94 -6.98 13.57
N PHE A 58 -3.65 -5.71 13.25
CA PHE A 58 -2.49 -5.01 13.81
C PHE A 58 -2.57 -4.79 15.32
N LYS A 59 -3.78 -4.54 15.84
CA LYS A 59 -4.02 -4.35 17.28
C LYS A 59 -3.77 -5.64 18.05
N ASN A 60 -4.38 -6.74 17.59
CA ASN A 60 -4.18 -8.06 18.17
C ASN A 60 -4.43 -9.17 17.13
N PRO A 61 -3.36 -9.70 16.49
CA PRO A 61 -3.51 -10.70 15.44
C PRO A 61 -4.26 -11.96 15.88
N ALA A 62 -4.10 -12.36 17.15
CA ALA A 62 -4.71 -13.56 17.71
C ALA A 62 -6.23 -13.49 17.83
N ASP A 63 -6.81 -12.29 17.90
CA ASP A 63 -8.27 -12.09 18.01
C ASP A 63 -8.95 -12.28 16.65
N VAL A 64 -8.22 -11.99 15.56
CA VAL A 64 -8.73 -12.06 14.19
C VAL A 64 -8.36 -13.39 13.53
N THR A 65 -7.14 -13.87 13.77
CA THR A 65 -6.63 -15.14 13.24
C THR A 65 -6.13 -15.99 14.40
N GLN A 66 -6.92 -17.01 14.75
CA GLN A 66 -6.57 -17.92 15.83
C GLN A 66 -5.22 -18.61 15.56
N GLY A 67 -4.31 -18.55 16.54
CA GLY A 67 -2.97 -19.11 16.41
C GLY A 67 -1.99 -18.26 15.59
N SER A 68 -2.33 -17.00 15.29
CA SER A 68 -1.37 -16.07 14.66
C SER A 68 -0.14 -15.87 15.55
N ILE A 69 1.03 -15.99 14.93
CA ILE A 69 2.34 -15.74 15.54
C ILE A 69 2.86 -14.32 15.25
N MET A 70 2.08 -13.51 14.54
CA MET A 70 2.44 -12.13 14.25
C MET A 70 2.48 -11.31 15.56
N PRO A 71 3.51 -10.48 15.79
CA PRO A 71 3.54 -9.56 16.92
C PRO A 71 2.39 -8.54 16.85
N ARG A 72 2.02 -7.98 18.00
CA ARG A 72 1.13 -6.81 18.06
C ARG A 72 1.90 -5.54 17.71
N TYR A 73 1.22 -4.56 17.12
CA TYR A 73 1.81 -3.27 16.72
C TYR A 73 1.10 -2.07 17.39
N PRO A 74 1.03 -2.00 18.74
CA PRO A 74 0.25 -0.97 19.44
C PRO A 74 0.72 0.46 19.15
N TRP A 75 2.02 0.66 18.89
CA TRP A 75 2.57 1.99 18.59
C TRP A 75 2.01 2.62 17.31
N LEU A 76 1.53 1.81 16.34
CA LEU A 76 0.95 2.35 15.10
C LEU A 76 -0.36 3.13 15.35
N PHE A 77 -1.03 2.86 16.48
CA PHE A 77 -2.26 3.53 16.88
C PHE A 77 -1.99 4.82 17.66
N GLU A 78 -0.80 4.96 18.23
CA GLU A 78 -0.40 6.10 19.06
C GLU A 78 0.37 7.15 18.26
N LYS A 79 1.23 6.70 17.34
CA LYS A 79 2.07 7.58 16.53
C LYS A 79 1.29 8.20 15.38
N LYS A 80 1.61 9.47 15.12
CA LYS A 80 1.03 10.25 14.03
C LYS A 80 1.98 10.30 12.83
N VAL A 81 1.41 10.30 11.63
CA VAL A 81 2.14 10.47 10.37
C VAL A 81 2.59 11.92 10.25
N ASN A 82 3.88 12.11 9.94
CA ASN A 82 4.38 13.43 9.59
C ASN A 82 4.16 13.69 8.08
N PHE A 83 3.06 14.35 7.74
CA PHE A 83 2.71 14.65 6.35
C PHE A 83 3.70 15.62 5.69
N ASP A 84 4.39 16.47 6.46
CA ASP A 84 5.33 17.46 5.93
C ASP A 84 6.56 16.81 5.27
N GLU A 85 6.89 15.57 5.64
CA GLU A 85 7.99 14.81 5.04
C GLU A 85 7.63 14.17 3.69
N ILE A 86 6.35 14.07 3.36
CA ILE A 86 5.89 13.32 2.17
C ILE A 86 6.38 13.99 0.89
N GLN A 87 6.32 15.33 0.83
CA GLN A 87 6.80 16.06 -0.35
C GLN A 87 8.26 15.73 -0.66
N GLY A 88 9.14 15.81 0.35
CA GLY A 88 10.56 15.51 0.15
C GLY A 88 10.82 14.07 -0.31
N ARG A 89 9.99 13.11 0.12
CA ARG A 89 10.06 11.71 -0.34
C ARG A 89 9.60 11.57 -1.79
N VAL A 90 8.51 12.22 -2.16
CA VAL A 90 8.01 12.24 -3.55
C VAL A 90 9.03 12.87 -4.49
N ASP A 91 9.63 14.00 -4.10
CA ASP A 91 10.66 14.67 -4.88
C ASP A 91 11.88 13.75 -5.09
N ALA A 92 12.33 13.07 -4.04
CA ALA A 92 13.44 12.12 -4.13
C ALA A 92 13.13 10.93 -5.04
N MET A 93 11.91 10.38 -4.96
CA MET A 93 11.49 9.27 -5.81
C MET A 93 11.30 9.71 -7.27
N ALA A 94 10.84 10.95 -7.51
CA ALA A 94 10.81 11.54 -8.84
C ALA A 94 12.22 11.67 -9.43
N MET A 95 13.23 12.05 -8.63
CA MET A 95 14.63 12.03 -9.06
C MET A 95 15.14 10.64 -9.45
N LEU A 96 14.60 9.58 -8.84
CA LEU A 96 14.91 8.19 -9.19
C LEU A 96 14.17 7.69 -10.45
N GLY A 97 13.28 8.51 -11.03
CA GLY A 97 12.56 8.21 -12.27
C GLY A 97 11.10 7.80 -12.09
N VAL A 98 10.52 7.91 -10.87
CA VAL A 98 9.09 7.63 -10.66
C VAL A 98 8.23 8.78 -11.20
N PRO A 99 7.24 8.52 -12.08
CA PRO A 99 6.47 9.58 -12.76
C PRO A 99 5.36 10.15 -11.86
N TYR A 100 5.74 10.95 -10.87
CA TYR A 100 4.79 11.60 -9.95
C TYR A 100 3.99 12.76 -10.54
N GLY A 101 4.39 13.29 -11.71
CA GLY A 101 3.71 14.38 -12.41
C GLY A 101 3.49 15.60 -11.49
N ASP A 102 2.24 16.02 -11.37
CA ASP A 102 1.84 17.18 -10.58
C ASP A 102 2.09 17.04 -9.07
N MET A 103 2.32 15.83 -8.56
CA MET A 103 2.60 15.62 -7.13
C MET A 103 3.97 16.17 -6.70
N VAL A 104 4.85 16.48 -7.65
CA VAL A 104 6.14 17.16 -7.38
C VAL A 104 5.96 18.66 -7.12
N LYS A 105 4.77 19.22 -7.42
CA LYS A 105 4.46 20.62 -7.07
C LYS A 105 4.42 20.76 -5.55
N ALA A 106 4.94 21.89 -5.06
CA ALA A 106 5.05 22.15 -3.63
C ALA A 106 3.71 21.96 -2.90
N GLY A 107 3.68 21.03 -1.94
CA GLY A 107 2.52 20.74 -1.10
C GLY A 107 1.55 19.71 -1.67
N ALA A 108 1.56 19.48 -2.99
CA ALA A 108 0.58 18.63 -3.67
C ALA A 108 0.58 17.19 -3.15
N ALA A 109 1.76 16.60 -2.93
CA ALA A 109 1.87 15.24 -2.42
C ALA A 109 1.35 15.11 -0.98
N SER A 110 1.58 16.14 -0.16
CA SER A 110 1.18 16.14 1.25
C SER A 110 -0.33 16.28 1.38
N GLU A 111 -0.93 17.17 0.59
CA GLU A 111 -2.39 17.34 0.52
C GLU A 111 -3.09 16.06 0.01
N ALA A 112 -2.56 15.45 -1.05
CA ALA A 112 -3.10 14.21 -1.59
C ALA A 112 -3.04 13.05 -0.58
N ALA A 113 -1.93 12.94 0.17
CA ALA A 113 -1.78 11.93 1.22
C ALA A 113 -2.77 12.15 2.37
N GLN A 114 -2.99 13.40 2.79
CA GLN A 114 -4.00 13.71 3.82
C GLN A 114 -5.41 13.35 3.34
N ALA A 115 -5.76 13.68 2.10
CA ALA A 115 -7.05 13.34 1.51
C ALA A 115 -7.27 11.81 1.45
N GLN A 116 -6.25 11.05 1.05
CA GLN A 116 -6.31 9.59 1.05
C GLN A 116 -6.48 9.02 2.48
N ALA A 117 -5.73 9.55 3.45
CA ALA A 117 -5.80 9.10 4.83
C ALA A 117 -7.17 9.37 5.46
N LEU A 118 -7.75 10.54 5.18
CA LEU A 118 -9.11 10.88 5.61
C LEU A 118 -10.15 9.94 4.99
N ALA A 119 -10.08 9.71 3.68
CA ALA A 119 -11.01 8.81 2.98
C ALA A 119 -10.96 7.39 3.56
N LEU A 120 -9.77 6.89 3.87
CA LEU A 120 -9.60 5.58 4.50
C LEU A 120 -10.12 5.56 5.94
N ALA A 121 -9.90 6.62 6.72
CA ALA A 121 -10.40 6.72 8.08
C ALA A 121 -11.94 6.76 8.13
N VAL A 122 -12.58 7.47 7.19
CA VAL A 122 -14.04 7.43 7.01
C VAL A 122 -14.51 6.01 6.66
N SER A 123 -13.85 5.34 5.71
CA SER A 123 -14.19 3.96 5.35
C SER A 123 -14.01 2.99 6.53
N LEU A 124 -13.01 3.21 7.38
CA LEU A 124 -12.80 2.43 8.61
C LEU A 124 -13.94 2.63 9.60
N GLU A 125 -14.37 3.88 9.81
CA GLU A 125 -15.51 4.22 10.68
C GLU A 125 -16.80 3.59 10.17
N GLU A 126 -17.08 3.66 8.87
CA GLU A 126 -18.24 3.02 8.23
C GLU A 126 -18.25 1.50 8.40
N GLN A 127 -17.08 0.88 8.46
CA GLN A 127 -16.94 -0.56 8.71
C GLN A 127 -17.17 -0.94 10.18
N GLY A 128 -17.36 0.04 11.08
CA GLY A 128 -17.54 -0.16 12.53
C GLY A 128 -16.26 0.02 13.34
N GLY A 129 -15.24 0.67 12.77
CA GLY A 129 -14.02 1.07 13.44
C GLY A 129 -14.18 2.31 14.33
N PRO A 130 -13.08 2.79 14.95
CA PRO A 130 -13.06 4.07 15.65
C PRO A 130 -13.32 5.26 14.71
N SER A 131 -13.65 6.41 15.29
CA SER A 131 -13.98 7.62 14.51
C SER A 131 -12.82 8.11 13.64
N ALA A 132 -13.14 8.61 12.46
CA ALA A 132 -12.19 9.15 11.50
C ALA A 132 -11.35 10.29 12.10
N ASP A 133 -11.97 11.17 12.90
CA ASP A 133 -11.30 12.30 13.55
C ASP A 133 -10.14 11.88 14.46
N GLN A 134 -10.18 10.66 15.00
CA GLN A 134 -9.15 10.14 15.90
C GLN A 134 -8.03 9.39 15.17
N THR A 135 -8.32 8.88 13.97
CA THR A 135 -7.48 7.89 13.30
C THR A 135 -6.83 8.37 12.02
N TRP A 136 -7.38 9.37 11.33
CA TRP A 136 -6.93 9.78 10.00
C TRP A 136 -5.43 10.09 9.89
N ASP A 137 -4.81 10.61 10.96
CA ASP A 137 -3.41 11.00 11.02
C ASP A 137 -2.51 9.94 11.68
N THR A 138 -3.01 8.74 11.97
CA THR A 138 -2.23 7.68 12.64
C THR A 138 -1.38 6.83 11.68
N GLU A 139 -0.25 6.31 12.16
CA GLU A 139 0.62 5.44 11.35
C GLU A 139 -0.11 4.17 10.88
N VAL A 140 -1.07 3.65 11.64
CA VAL A 140 -1.84 2.46 11.24
C VAL A 140 -2.65 2.71 9.96
N ILE A 141 -3.23 3.90 9.77
CA ILE A 141 -3.96 4.24 8.55
C ILE A 141 -3.02 4.25 7.35
N ALA A 142 -1.81 4.81 7.48
CA ALA A 142 -0.83 4.79 6.40
C ALA A 142 -0.42 3.36 6.00
N VAL A 143 -0.22 2.46 6.97
CA VAL A 143 0.11 1.06 6.70
C VAL A 143 -1.05 0.34 6.02
N ILE A 144 -2.30 0.58 6.45
CA ILE A 144 -3.49 -0.01 5.81
C ILE A 144 -3.64 0.49 4.38
N ALA A 145 -3.46 1.79 4.14
CA ALA A 145 -3.50 2.37 2.80
C ALA A 145 -2.47 1.73 1.86
N TYR A 146 -1.26 1.47 2.38
CA TYR A 146 -0.23 0.74 1.66
C TYR A 146 -0.66 -0.69 1.31
N LEU A 147 -1.15 -1.46 2.30
CA LEU A 147 -1.58 -2.85 2.09
C LEU A 147 -2.73 -2.96 1.09
N GLN A 148 -3.70 -2.06 1.15
CA GLN A 148 -4.84 -2.02 0.24
C GLN A 148 -4.44 -1.71 -1.21
N ARG A 149 -3.28 -1.09 -1.43
CA ARG A 149 -2.74 -0.84 -2.77
C ARG A 149 -1.99 -2.05 -3.35
N LEU A 150 -1.58 -3.01 -2.53
CA LEU A 150 -0.75 -4.13 -3.01
C LEU A 150 -1.49 -5.04 -3.98
N GLY A 151 -0.98 -5.10 -5.22
CA GLY A 151 -1.46 -6.00 -6.27
C GLY A 151 -2.72 -5.53 -7.00
N THR A 152 -3.27 -4.36 -6.67
CA THR A 152 -4.48 -3.83 -7.33
C THR A 152 -4.20 -3.33 -8.74
N ASP A 153 -3.00 -2.79 -8.98
CA ASP A 153 -2.59 -2.23 -10.28
C ASP A 153 -2.62 -3.26 -11.42
N LEU A 154 -2.47 -4.54 -11.10
CA LEU A 154 -2.55 -5.63 -12.08
C LEU A 154 -3.96 -5.79 -12.68
N TYR A 155 -4.98 -5.38 -11.95
CA TYR A 155 -6.39 -5.50 -12.32
C TYR A 155 -7.01 -4.15 -12.71
N ALA A 156 -6.23 -3.06 -12.65
CA ALA A 156 -6.68 -1.76 -13.11
C ALA A 156 -6.83 -1.79 -14.64
N THR A 157 -7.90 -1.16 -15.13
CA THR A 157 -8.05 -0.91 -16.56
C THR A 157 -6.90 -0.01 -17.01
N PRO A 158 -6.12 -0.39 -18.04
CA PRO A 158 -5.05 0.46 -18.54
C PRO A 158 -5.62 1.82 -18.93
N ALA A 159 -4.99 2.90 -18.47
CA ALA A 159 -5.25 4.21 -19.04
C ALA A 159 -4.96 4.14 -20.55
N GLU A 160 -5.78 4.82 -21.36
CA GLU A 160 -5.47 4.97 -22.79
C GLU A 160 -4.05 5.52 -22.91
N ALA A 161 -3.17 4.77 -23.57
CA ALA A 161 -1.79 5.17 -23.73
C ALA A 161 -1.78 6.51 -24.46
N GLU A 162 -1.21 7.55 -23.84
CA GLU A 162 -0.90 8.76 -24.58
C GLU A 162 0.00 8.36 -25.76
N PRO A 163 -0.30 8.83 -26.98
CA PRO A 163 0.47 8.46 -28.16
C PRO A 163 1.92 8.82 -27.89
N ALA A 164 2.80 7.81 -27.92
CA ALA A 164 4.23 8.01 -27.76
C ALA A 164 4.65 9.11 -28.73
N GLU A 165 5.15 10.23 -28.20
CA GLU A 165 5.77 11.26 -29.03
C GLU A 165 6.87 10.56 -29.83
N SER A 166 6.65 10.48 -31.14
CA SER A 166 7.58 9.87 -32.05
C SER A 166 8.92 10.59 -31.90
N GLU A 167 9.92 9.88 -31.36
CA GLU A 167 11.32 10.30 -31.48
C GLU A 167 11.60 10.56 -32.96
N VAL A 168 11.68 11.84 -33.32
CA VAL A 168 12.29 12.27 -34.57
C VAL A 168 13.78 12.00 -34.40
N GLN A 169 14.22 10.82 -34.81
CA GLN A 169 15.65 10.54 -34.96
C GLN A 169 16.19 11.30 -36.20
N PRO A 170 17.44 11.81 -36.14
CA PRO A 170 18.01 12.72 -37.13
C PRO A 170 18.25 12.12 -38.51
#